data_AF-A0A1G2E2C6-F1
#
_entry.id   AF-A0A1G2E2C6-F1
#
_cell.length_a   1.000
_cell.length_b   1.000
_cell.length_c   1.000
_cell.angle_alpha   90.00
_cell.angle_beta   90.00
_cell.angle_gamma   90.00
#
_symmetry.space_group_name_H-M   'P 1'
#
loop_
_entity.id
_entity.type
_entity.pdbx_description
1 polymer ?
#
loop_
_entity_poly.entity_id
_entity_poly.type
_entity_poly.pdbx_seq_one_letter_code
_entity_poly.pdbx_strand_id
1 'polypeptide(L)'
;MSWEQILGFFTMWPNPAITVGLWAKAGVPIWQTIAYVVILTSISLSLTYFGVEWLKNWVVNRGIIERPMIEKLHNQWRRINRIPQSDGRRYDWIKKTRKWLIPQKDWQILAWGFVPFIPILPTIVIIITNLRRIKYGFLVLILGNIFRNVIFCYAIYEGRDFFLQLF
;
A
#
# COMPACT_ATOMS: atom_id res chain seq x y z
N MET A 1 -20.56 14.18 23.25
CA MET A 1 -19.36 13.58 22.66
C MET A 1 -18.53 13.03 23.80
N SER A 2 -18.27 11.72 23.83
CA SER A 2 -17.57 11.09 24.97
C SER A 2 -16.06 11.31 24.88
N TRP A 3 -15.33 11.15 26.00
CA TRP A 3 -13.88 11.34 26.04
C TRP A 3 -13.14 10.36 25.12
N GLU A 4 -13.67 9.14 24.99
CA GLU A 4 -13.17 8.09 24.08
C GLU A 4 -13.36 8.45 22.60
N GLN A 5 -14.41 9.19 22.25
CA GLN A 5 -14.61 9.68 20.88
C GLN A 5 -13.56 10.72 20.51
N ILE A 6 -13.26 11.65 21.43
CA ILE A 6 -12.27 12.72 21.25
C ILE A 6 -10.86 12.12 21.19
N LEU A 7 -10.49 11.28 22.16
CA LEU A 7 -9.20 10.58 22.15
C LEU A 7 -9.04 9.68 20.92
N GLY A 8 -10.11 8.98 20.52
CA GLY A 8 -10.12 8.18 19.31
C GLY A 8 -9.81 9.02 18.07
N PHE A 9 -10.38 10.23 17.94
CA PHE A 9 -10.09 11.12 16.82
C PHE A 9 -8.61 11.53 16.76
N PHE A 10 -7.99 11.88 17.89
CA PHE A 10 -6.57 12.27 17.93
C PHE A 10 -5.60 11.09 17.74
N THR A 11 -5.96 9.90 18.22
CA THR A 11 -5.14 8.68 18.08
C THR A 11 -5.24 8.03 16.70
N MET A 12 -6.15 8.52 15.85
CA MET A 12 -6.48 7.95 14.54
C MET A 12 -5.34 8.03 13.53
N TRP A 13 -4.55 9.08 13.62
CA TRP A 13 -3.40 9.30 12.76
C TRP A 13 -2.22 8.40 13.12
N PRO A 14 -1.74 8.35 14.39
CA PRO A 14 -0.62 7.48 14.75
C PRO A 14 -1.00 6.01 14.85
N ASN A 15 -2.22 5.68 15.27
CA ASN A 15 -2.63 4.29 15.50
C ASN A 15 -4.15 4.09 15.29
N PRO A 16 -4.60 3.82 14.06
CA PRO A 16 -6.01 3.61 13.76
C PRO A 16 -6.62 2.42 14.52
N ALA A 17 -5.81 1.48 15.03
CA ALA A 17 -6.28 0.39 15.89
C ALA A 17 -6.90 0.88 17.18
N ILE A 18 -6.21 1.82 17.85
CA ILE A 18 -6.64 2.37 19.14
C ILE A 18 -7.93 3.14 18.95
N THR A 19 -8.04 3.92 17.87
CA THR A 19 -9.27 4.65 17.54
C THR A 19 -10.46 3.73 17.34
N VAL A 20 -10.29 2.67 16.55
CA VAL A 20 -11.38 1.71 16.29
C VAL A 20 -11.82 1.05 17.60
N GLY A 21 -10.88 0.68 18.48
CA GLY A 21 -11.20 0.13 19.80
C GLY A 21 -11.92 1.11 20.74
N LEU A 22 -11.46 2.37 20.80
CA LEU A 22 -12.08 3.41 21.62
C LEU A 22 -13.48 3.77 21.13
N TRP A 23 -13.67 3.90 19.81
CA TRP A 23 -14.98 4.20 19.22
C TRP A 23 -15.95 3.02 19.33
N ALA A 24 -15.44 1.79 19.24
CA ALA A 24 -16.20 0.61 19.55
C ALA A 24 -16.70 0.68 21.02
N LYS A 25 -15.82 0.90 21.99
CA LYS A 25 -16.20 1.05 23.40
C LYS A 25 -17.21 2.18 23.64
N ALA A 26 -17.07 3.30 22.93
CA ALA A 26 -17.96 4.45 23.00
C ALA A 26 -19.34 4.23 22.31
N GLY A 27 -19.58 3.06 21.74
CA GLY A 27 -20.85 2.75 21.08
C GLY A 27 -21.05 3.43 19.72
N VAL A 28 -19.96 3.89 19.07
CA VAL A 28 -20.04 4.45 17.72
C VAL A 28 -20.47 3.35 16.74
N PRO A 29 -21.36 3.64 15.76
CA PRO A 29 -21.71 2.67 14.74
C PRO A 29 -20.51 2.28 13.86
N ILE A 30 -20.39 0.99 13.55
CA ILE A 30 -19.26 0.45 12.76
C ILE A 30 -19.10 1.15 11.40
N TRP A 31 -20.22 1.49 10.73
CA TRP A 31 -20.19 2.17 9.44
C TRP A 31 -19.54 3.56 9.52
N GLN A 32 -19.75 4.28 10.64
CA GLN A 32 -19.17 5.58 10.88
C GLN A 32 -17.66 5.44 11.11
N THR A 33 -17.25 4.47 11.94
CA THR A 33 -15.81 4.17 12.12
C THR A 33 -15.15 3.81 10.80
N ILE A 34 -15.74 2.93 10.00
CA ILE A 34 -15.22 2.54 8.67
C ILE A 34 -15.04 3.77 7.79
N ALA A 35 -16.06 4.64 7.67
CA ALA A 35 -15.99 5.82 6.82
C ALA A 35 -14.83 6.74 7.20
N TYR A 36 -14.68 7.07 8.49
CA TYR A 36 -13.60 7.94 8.96
C TYR A 36 -12.23 7.29 8.77
N VAL A 37 -12.07 6.01 9.12
CA VAL A 37 -10.78 5.29 9.00
C VAL A 37 -10.37 5.20 7.53
N VAL A 38 -11.30 4.85 6.65
CA VAL A 38 -11.04 4.77 5.21
C VAL A 38 -10.64 6.12 4.63
N ILE A 39 -11.34 7.21 4.98
CA ILE A 39 -11.01 8.54 4.47
C ILE A 39 -9.60 8.95 4.90
N LEU A 40 -9.30 8.88 6.19
CA LEU A 40 -8.02 9.33 6.73
C LEU A 40 -6.84 8.48 6.25
N THR A 41 -7.00 7.15 6.26
CA THR A 41 -5.95 6.25 5.75
C THR A 41 -5.75 6.40 4.25
N SER A 42 -6.81 6.69 3.47
CA SER A 42 -6.69 6.94 2.02
C SER A 42 -5.99 8.28 1.72
N ILE A 43 -6.23 9.31 2.55
CA ILE A 43 -5.48 10.57 2.47
C ILE A 43 -4.00 10.31 2.78
N SER A 44 -3.70 9.59 3.86
CA SER A 44 -2.31 9.23 4.22
C SER A 44 -1.63 8.38 3.14
N LEU A 45 -2.35 7.43 2.55
CA LEU A 45 -1.88 6.61 1.41
C LEU A 45 -1.57 7.49 0.20
N SER A 46 -2.44 8.45 -0.12
CA SER A 46 -2.25 9.39 -1.23
C SER A 46 -1.02 10.27 -1.00
N LEU A 47 -0.90 10.85 0.20
CA LEU A 47 0.28 11.63 0.59
C LEU A 47 1.56 10.80 0.49
N THR A 48 1.52 9.54 0.90
CA THR A 48 2.67 8.62 0.78
C THR A 48 2.99 8.33 -0.69
N TYR A 49 1.97 8.03 -1.51
CA TYR A 49 2.16 7.70 -2.92
C TYR A 49 2.78 8.86 -3.71
N PHE A 50 2.26 10.08 -3.53
CA PHE A 50 2.81 11.28 -4.19
C PHE A 50 4.10 11.77 -3.52
N GLY A 51 4.20 11.63 -2.20
CA GLY A 51 5.39 11.96 -1.42
C GLY A 51 6.60 11.12 -1.81
N VAL A 52 6.42 9.84 -2.17
CA VAL A 52 7.50 9.00 -2.70
C VAL A 52 8.07 9.55 -4.01
N GLU A 53 7.21 10.06 -4.91
CA GLU A 53 7.66 10.66 -6.17
C GLU A 53 8.39 11.99 -5.93
N TRP A 54 7.88 12.81 -5.01
CA TRP A 54 8.53 14.03 -4.57
C TRP A 54 9.89 13.76 -3.91
N LEU A 55 9.95 12.80 -2.98
CA LEU A 55 11.18 12.40 -2.28
C LEU A 55 12.21 11.86 -3.28
N LYS A 56 11.77 11.02 -4.23
CA LYS A 56 12.64 10.54 -5.31
C LYS A 56 13.23 11.70 -6.11
N ASN A 57 12.42 12.67 -6.52
CA ASN A 57 12.89 13.83 -7.27
C ASN A 57 13.82 14.72 -6.41
N TRP A 58 13.51 14.88 -5.13
CA TRP A 58 14.32 15.66 -4.18
C TRP A 58 15.71 15.03 -3.96
N VAL A 59 15.76 13.72 -3.71
CA VAL A 59 17.01 12.95 -3.51
C VAL A 59 17.87 12.98 -4.78
N VAL A 60 17.25 12.86 -5.95
CA VAL A 60 17.93 12.98 -7.26
C VAL A 60 18.47 14.39 -7.49
N ASN A 61 17.69 15.42 -7.20
CA ASN A 61 18.09 16.82 -7.41
C ASN A 61 19.15 17.28 -6.41
N ARG A 62 19.21 16.68 -5.22
CA ARG A 62 20.25 16.96 -4.21
C ARG A 62 21.56 16.19 -4.41
N GLY A 63 21.63 15.30 -5.41
CA GLY A 63 22.84 14.53 -5.69
C GLY A 63 23.22 13.49 -4.62
N ILE A 64 22.33 13.24 -3.64
CA ILE A 64 22.53 12.23 -2.58
C ILE A 64 22.57 10.82 -3.18
N ILE A 65 21.76 10.61 -4.22
CA ILE A 65 21.84 9.44 -5.09
C ILE A 65 22.14 9.97 -6.49
N GLU A 66 23.30 9.61 -7.05
CA GLU A 66 23.62 9.98 -8.42
C GLU A 66 22.51 9.45 -9.35
N ARG A 67 21.97 10.28 -10.25
CA ARG A 67 21.08 9.85 -11.36
C ARG A 67 21.50 8.51 -11.99
N PRO A 68 22.80 8.23 -12.26
CA PRO A 68 23.26 6.95 -12.77
C PRO A 68 23.04 5.75 -11.85
N MET A 69 22.76 5.89 -10.55
CA MET A 69 22.49 4.77 -9.65
C MET A 69 21.02 4.31 -9.72
N ILE A 70 20.07 5.25 -9.78
CA ILE A 70 18.65 4.93 -10.06
C ILE A 70 18.49 4.48 -11.51
N GLU A 71 19.20 5.12 -12.45
CA GLU A 71 19.28 4.63 -13.82
C GLU A 71 20.04 3.31 -13.90
N LYS A 72 21.07 3.04 -13.10
CA LYS A 72 21.73 1.71 -13.05
C LYS A 72 20.78 0.67 -12.52
N LEU A 73 19.99 0.93 -11.48
CA LEU A 73 18.99 0.00 -10.98
C LEU A 73 17.90 -0.23 -12.02
N HIS A 74 17.38 0.83 -12.63
CA HIS A 74 16.37 0.75 -13.69
C HIS A 74 16.93 0.08 -14.96
N ASN A 75 18.19 0.31 -15.30
CA ASN A 75 18.92 -0.28 -16.43
C ASN A 75 19.41 -1.71 -16.13
N GLN A 76 19.70 -2.05 -14.87
CA GLN A 76 19.97 -3.41 -14.40
C GLN A 76 18.69 -4.22 -14.43
N TRP A 77 17.57 -3.67 -13.94
CA TRP A 77 16.26 -4.29 -14.07
C TRP A 77 15.88 -4.46 -15.55
N ARG A 78 16.11 -3.42 -16.39
CA ARG A 78 15.98 -3.54 -17.85
C ARG A 78 16.96 -4.51 -18.47
N ARG A 79 18.18 -4.71 -17.94
CA ARG A 79 19.19 -5.66 -18.45
C ARG A 79 18.86 -7.10 -18.06
N ILE A 80 18.45 -7.34 -16.81
CA ILE A 80 17.90 -8.61 -16.33
C ILE A 80 16.65 -8.94 -17.16
N ASN A 81 15.87 -7.93 -17.54
CA ASN A 81 14.73 -8.07 -18.44
C ASN A 81 15.03 -7.87 -19.93
N ARG A 82 16.28 -7.64 -20.33
CA ARG A 82 16.65 -7.60 -21.75
C ARG A 82 16.63 -9.03 -22.22
N ILE A 83 15.97 -9.24 -23.34
CA ILE A 83 15.94 -10.52 -24.01
C ILE A 83 17.28 -10.61 -24.74
N PRO A 84 18.11 -11.64 -24.53
CA PRO A 84 19.27 -11.85 -25.40
C PRO A 84 18.77 -11.93 -26.84
N GLN A 85 19.35 -11.14 -27.73
CA GLN A 85 19.11 -11.27 -29.17
C GLN A 85 19.62 -12.66 -29.55
N SER A 86 18.73 -13.63 -29.70
CA SER A 86 19.04 -14.92 -30.31
C SER A 86 18.14 -15.05 -31.53
N ASP A 87 18.72 -15.33 -32.69
CA ASP A 87 17.95 -15.60 -33.89
C ASP A 87 17.20 -16.94 -33.75
N GLY A 88 15.89 -16.93 -34.03
CA GLY A 88 15.08 -18.14 -34.20
C GLY A 88 13.82 -18.24 -33.33
N ARG A 89 12.93 -19.19 -33.71
CA ARG A 89 11.59 -19.45 -33.10
C ARG A 89 11.57 -19.55 -31.56
N ARG A 90 12.69 -19.88 -30.91
CA ARG A 90 12.84 -19.93 -29.45
C ARG A 90 12.77 -18.53 -28.80
N TYR A 91 13.22 -17.49 -29.52
CA TYR A 91 13.15 -16.09 -29.10
C TYR A 91 11.72 -15.57 -29.04
N ASP A 92 10.89 -15.91 -30.03
CA ASP A 92 9.47 -15.51 -30.05
C ASP A 92 8.69 -16.12 -28.89
N TRP A 93 8.97 -17.37 -28.55
CA TRP A 93 8.36 -18.04 -27.40
C TRP A 93 8.75 -17.36 -26.08
N ILE A 94 10.04 -17.10 -25.85
CA ILE A 94 10.54 -16.40 -24.65
C ILE A 94 9.92 -14.99 -24.54
N LYS A 95 9.85 -14.25 -25.65
CA LYS A 95 9.24 -12.92 -25.70
C LYS A 95 7.74 -12.96 -25.38
N LYS A 96 7.02 -13.95 -25.89
CA LYS A 96 5.59 -14.17 -25.63
C LYS A 96 5.33 -14.52 -24.15
N THR A 97 6.11 -15.45 -23.59
CA THR A 97 5.99 -15.86 -22.19
C THR A 97 6.31 -14.71 -21.23
N ARG A 98 7.32 -13.88 -21.53
CA ARG A 98 7.67 -12.72 -20.68
C ARG A 98 6.63 -11.61 -20.74
N LYS A 99 6.05 -11.33 -21.91
CA LYS A 99 4.91 -10.41 -22.07
C LYS A 99 3.70 -10.85 -21.23
N TRP A 100 3.54 -12.16 -21.03
CA TRP A 100 2.49 -12.72 -20.19
C TRP A 100 2.84 -12.71 -18.69
N LEU A 101 4.09 -12.98 -18.32
CA LEU A 101 4.53 -13.05 -16.92
C LEU A 101 4.66 -11.68 -16.22
N ILE A 102 5.03 -10.62 -16.94
CA ILE A 102 5.23 -9.28 -16.34
C ILE A 102 3.93 -8.74 -15.73
N PRO A 103 2.78 -8.73 -16.45
CA PRO A 103 1.49 -8.34 -15.89
C PRO A 103 1.11 -9.17 -14.65
N GLN A 104 1.41 -10.46 -14.62
CA GLN A 104 1.11 -11.31 -13.48
C GLN A 104 1.89 -10.93 -12.23
N LYS A 105 3.18 -10.60 -12.37
CA LYS A 105 3.99 -10.11 -11.25
C LYS A 105 3.49 -8.78 -10.70
N ASP A 106 2.98 -7.91 -11.58
CA ASP A 106 2.40 -6.62 -11.18
C ASP A 106 1.10 -6.85 -10.39
N TRP A 107 0.25 -7.76 -10.85
CA TRP A 107 -0.95 -8.19 -10.11
C TRP A 107 -0.64 -8.84 -8.78
N GLN A 108 0.40 -9.66 -8.69
CA GLN A 108 0.83 -10.24 -7.41
C GLN A 108 1.18 -9.13 -6.41
N ILE A 109 1.99 -8.15 -6.81
CA ILE A 109 2.35 -7.00 -5.95
C ILE A 109 1.10 -6.27 -5.49
N LEU A 110 0.14 -6.02 -6.39
CA LEU A 110 -1.11 -5.36 -6.03
C LEU A 110 -1.97 -6.22 -5.07
N ALA A 111 -1.98 -7.53 -5.23
CA ALA A 111 -2.68 -8.46 -4.33
C ALA A 111 -2.14 -8.41 -2.90
N TRP A 112 -0.83 -8.21 -2.71
CA TRP A 112 -0.25 -7.97 -1.38
C TRP A 112 -0.82 -6.70 -0.72
N GLY A 113 -1.33 -5.75 -1.51
CA GLY A 113 -2.06 -4.57 -1.02
C GLY A 113 -3.39 -4.90 -0.32
N PHE A 114 -3.93 -6.12 -0.47
CA PHE A 114 -5.19 -6.55 0.16
C PHE A 114 -4.98 -7.33 1.46
N VAL A 115 -3.75 -7.75 1.77
CA VAL A 115 -3.47 -8.54 2.98
C VAL A 115 -3.71 -7.67 4.22
N PRO A 116 -4.66 -8.05 5.10
CA PRO A 116 -4.94 -7.30 6.31
C PRO A 116 -3.91 -7.59 7.41
N PHE A 117 -3.85 -6.73 8.44
CA PHE A 117 -3.08 -6.91 9.68
C PHE A 117 -1.54 -6.88 9.61
N ILE A 118 -0.94 -6.61 8.45
CA ILE A 118 0.52 -6.40 8.34
C ILE A 118 0.80 -4.89 8.23
N PRO A 119 1.36 -4.22 9.26
CA PRO A 119 1.43 -2.75 9.30
C PRO A 119 2.33 -2.13 8.22
N ILE A 120 3.45 -2.77 7.89
CA ILE A 120 4.50 -2.21 7.02
C ILE A 120 4.26 -2.54 5.54
N LEU A 121 3.60 -3.67 5.27
CA LEU A 121 3.33 -4.17 3.93
C LEU A 121 2.59 -3.14 3.03
N PRO A 122 1.52 -2.45 3.47
CA PRO A 122 0.87 -1.40 2.70
C PRO A 122 1.85 -0.38 2.11
N THR A 123 2.75 0.13 2.96
CA THR A 123 3.72 1.17 2.61
C THR A 123 4.73 0.65 1.58
N ILE A 124 5.21 -0.59 1.77
CA ILE A 124 6.12 -1.23 0.81
C ILE A 124 5.45 -1.40 -0.55
N VAL A 125 4.20 -1.88 -0.58
CA VAL A 125 3.45 -2.08 -1.83
C VAL A 125 3.21 -0.74 -2.52
N ILE A 126 2.90 0.34 -1.78
CA ILE A 126 2.77 1.70 -2.31
C ILE A 126 4.07 2.15 -3.00
N ILE A 127 5.21 2.01 -2.31
CA ILE A 127 6.53 2.40 -2.84
C ILE A 127 6.85 1.61 -4.12
N ILE A 128 6.71 0.28 -4.09
CA ILE A 128 7.01 -0.58 -5.25
C ILE A 128 6.07 -0.26 -6.42
N THR A 129 4.79 -0.03 -6.15
CA THR A 129 3.80 0.32 -7.19
C THR A 129 4.13 1.64 -7.86
N ASN A 130 4.52 2.66 -7.09
CA ASN A 130 4.98 3.94 -7.63
C ASN A 130 6.28 3.77 -8.45
N LEU A 131 7.29 3.07 -7.91
CA LEU A 131 8.56 2.84 -8.58
C LEU A 131 8.43 2.07 -9.90
N ARG A 132 7.56 1.05 -9.95
CA ARG A 132 7.31 0.24 -11.15
C ARG A 132 6.32 0.89 -12.12
N ARG A 133 5.68 2.00 -11.75
CA ARG A 133 4.68 2.72 -12.55
C ARG A 133 3.57 1.80 -13.09
N ILE A 134 3.03 0.96 -12.21
CA ILE A 134 1.98 0.01 -12.58
C ILE A 134 0.71 0.79 -12.98
N LYS A 135 0.17 0.50 -14.17
CA LYS A 135 -1.06 1.13 -14.67
C LYS A 135 -2.22 0.82 -13.73
N TYR A 136 -2.98 1.84 -13.33
CA TYR A 136 -4.07 1.76 -12.33
C TYR A 136 -3.64 1.34 -10.92
N GLY A 137 -2.35 1.24 -10.63
CA GLY A 137 -1.86 0.76 -9.33
C GLY A 137 -2.38 1.59 -8.15
N PHE A 138 -2.48 2.92 -8.30
CA PHE A 138 -3.04 3.80 -7.27
C PHE A 138 -4.50 3.49 -6.93
N LEU A 139 -5.35 3.26 -7.94
CA LEU A 139 -6.76 2.91 -7.71
C LEU A 139 -6.90 1.56 -7.01
N VAL A 140 -6.09 0.58 -7.41
CA VAL A 140 -6.09 -0.75 -6.78
C VAL A 140 -5.58 -0.68 -5.33
N LEU A 141 -4.61 0.20 -5.05
CA LEU A 141 -4.14 0.46 -3.68
C LEU A 141 -5.21 1.11 -2.80
N ILE A 142 -6.01 2.03 -3.33
CA ILE A 142 -7.16 2.59 -2.59
C ILE A 142 -8.18 1.50 -2.29
N LEU A 143 -8.52 0.67 -3.28
CA LEU A 143 -9.44 -0.47 -3.08
C LEU A 143 -8.93 -1.44 -2.02
N GLY A 144 -7.64 -1.81 -2.06
CA GLY A 144 -7.01 -2.63 -1.03
C GLY A 144 -7.02 -1.96 0.35
N ASN A 145 -6.85 -0.64 0.40
CA ASN A 145 -6.96 0.11 1.64
C ASN A 145 -8.37 0.09 2.23
N ILE A 146 -9.40 0.28 1.40
CA ILE A 146 -10.81 0.17 1.82
C ILE A 146 -11.06 -1.23 2.39
N PHE A 147 -10.71 -2.27 1.63
CA PHE A 147 -10.90 -3.67 2.01
C PHE A 147 -10.26 -3.99 3.37
N ARG A 148 -8.98 -3.64 3.56
CA ARG A 148 -8.27 -3.90 4.80
C ARG A 148 -8.89 -3.19 5.99
N ASN A 149 -9.28 -1.92 5.84
CA ASN A 149 -9.88 -1.16 6.94
C ASN A 149 -11.28 -1.66 7.29
N VAL A 150 -12.05 -2.14 6.31
CA VAL A 150 -13.34 -2.80 6.57
C VAL A 150 -13.13 -4.08 7.39
N ILE A 151 -12.25 -4.98 6.96
CA ILE A 151 -11.94 -6.22 7.70
C ILE A 151 -11.41 -5.91 9.10
N PHE A 152 -10.52 -4.92 9.19
CA PHE A 152 -9.92 -4.51 10.45
C PHE A 152 -10.96 -3.95 11.44
N CYS A 153 -11.88 -3.10 10.96
CA CYS A 153 -12.96 -2.58 11.79
C CYS A 153 -13.90 -3.70 12.23
N TYR A 154 -14.27 -4.61 11.32
CA TYR A 154 -15.10 -5.78 11.65
C TYR A 154 -14.45 -6.65 12.72
N ALA A 155 -13.16 -6.98 12.56
CA ALA A 155 -12.42 -7.82 13.51
C ALA A 155 -12.40 -7.22 14.93
N ILE A 156 -12.24 -5.90 15.07
CA ILE A 156 -12.24 -5.23 16.38
C ILE A 156 -13.65 -5.12 16.96
N TYR A 157 -14.67 -4.88 16.12
CA TYR A 157 -16.05 -4.74 16.57
C TYR A 157 -16.66 -6.08 17.00
N GLU A 158 -16.36 -7.18 16.29
CA GLU A 158 -16.78 -8.52 16.69
C GLU A 158 -15.91 -9.08 17.82
N GLY A 159 -14.61 -8.79 17.81
CA GLY A 159 -13.65 -9.21 18.84
C GLY A 159 -13.60 -8.32 20.07
N ARG A 160 -14.62 -7.49 20.34
CA ARG A 160 -14.63 -6.50 21.44
C ARG A 160 -14.18 -7.08 22.77
N ASP A 161 -14.62 -8.29 23.09
CA ASP A 161 -14.31 -8.93 24.38
C ASP A 161 -12.85 -9.40 24.49
N PHE A 162 -12.20 -9.75 23.38
CA PHE A 162 -10.80 -10.21 23.36
C PHE A 162 -9.81 -9.05 23.44
N PHE A 163 -10.08 -7.94 22.74
CA PHE A 163 -9.20 -6.76 22.75
C PHE A 163 -9.34 -5.91 24.02
N LEU A 164 -10.50 -5.93 24.69
CA LEU A 164 -10.72 -5.28 25.99
C LEU A 164 -9.98 -5.96 27.16
N GLN A 165 -9.48 -7.19 27.00
CA GLN A 165 -8.69 -7.90 28.02
C GLN A 165 -7.18 -7.66 27.91
N LEU A 166 -6.72 -7.10 26.78
CA LEU A 166 -5.30 -6.86 26.50
C LEU A 166 -4.82 -5.46 26.90
N PHE A 167 -5.72 -4.61 27.42
CA PHE A 167 -5.49 -3.26 27.94
C PHE A 167 -6.26 -3.04 29.23
#